data_AF-A0A951N4B7-F1
#
_entry.id   AF-A0A951N4B7-F1
#
_cell.length_a   1.000
_cell.length_b   1.000
_cell.length_c   1.000
_cell.angle_alpha   90.00
_cell.angle_beta   90.00
_cell.angle_gamma   90.00
#
_symmetry.space_group_name_H-M   'P 1'
#
loop_
_entity.id
_entity.type
_entity.pdbx_description
1 polymer ?
#
loop_
_entity_poly.entity_id
_entity_poly.type
_entity_poly.pdbx_seq_one_letter_code
_entity_poly.pdbx_strand_id
1 'polypeptide(L)'
;MLLGILSCKETIERLDDYLDRELSPQEAKLVVRHLKICHQCAKRFAFERELVEGLRRRLHRIEAPADLLEKIRTSLEAAEMDAASHGNSNPPRGVLKDNQGSL
;
A
#
# COMPACT_ATOMS: atom_id res chain seq x y z
N MET A 1 8.56 2.11 -25.56
CA MET A 1 7.19 1.55 -25.69
C MET A 1 7.02 0.44 -24.66
N LEU A 2 6.23 0.68 -23.61
CA LEU A 2 5.50 -0.31 -22.79
C LEU A 2 4.48 0.48 -21.94
N LEU A 3 3.40 0.92 -22.58
CA LEU A 3 2.27 1.61 -21.94
C LEU A 3 1.61 0.64 -20.95
N GLY A 4 1.92 0.74 -19.65
CA GLY A 4 1.27 -0.06 -18.60
C GLY A 4 2.21 -0.82 -17.64
N ILE A 5 3.51 -0.55 -17.66
CA ILE A 5 4.47 -1.03 -16.66
C ILE A 5 5.22 0.18 -16.10
N LEU A 6 5.27 0.32 -14.77
CA LEU A 6 6.08 1.34 -14.09
C LEU A 6 7.55 1.15 -14.44
N SER A 7 8.29 2.25 -14.57
CA SER A 7 9.75 2.25 -14.56
C SER A 7 10.30 1.85 -13.19
N CYS A 8 11.60 1.52 -13.13
CA CYS A 8 12.26 1.26 -11.85
C CYS A 8 12.16 2.46 -10.91
N LYS A 9 12.31 3.69 -11.44
CA LYS A 9 12.21 4.92 -10.66
C LYS A 9 10.82 5.06 -10.04
N GLU A 10 9.77 4.98 -10.86
CA GLU A 10 8.38 5.09 -10.38
C GLU A 10 7.97 3.98 -9.42
N THR A 11 8.57 2.79 -9.56
CA THR A 11 8.36 1.68 -8.62
C THR A 11 9.02 1.97 -7.28
N ILE A 12 10.27 2.43 -7.28
CA ILE A 12 11.02 2.79 -6.07
C ILE A 12 10.31 3.89 -5.29
N GLU A 13 9.82 4.92 -5.98
CA GLU A 13 9.07 6.03 -5.37
C GLU A 13 7.76 5.59 -4.70
N ARG A 14 7.26 4.39 -5.01
CA ARG A 14 6.01 3.83 -4.47
C ARG A 14 6.22 2.68 -3.49
N LEU A 15 7.45 2.30 -3.18
CA LEU A 15 7.70 1.13 -2.33
C LEU A 15 7.26 1.37 -0.88
N ASP A 16 7.46 2.58 -0.36
CA ASP A 16 7.05 2.95 1.00
C ASP A 16 5.52 2.89 1.13
N ASP A 17 4.80 3.60 0.25
CA ASP A 17 3.32 3.56 0.19
C ASP A 17 2.79 2.13 -0.03
N TYR A 18 3.50 1.31 -0.80
CA TYR A 18 3.15 -0.10 -1.00
C TYR A 18 3.35 -0.93 0.27
N LEU A 19 4.41 -0.69 1.04
CA LEU A 19 4.68 -1.35 2.33
C LEU A 19 3.64 -0.97 3.39
N ASP A 20 3.21 0.29 3.39
CA ASP A 20 2.22 0.81 4.33
C ASP A 20 0.76 0.59 3.89
N ARG A 21 0.57 0.01 2.70
CA ARG A 21 -0.74 -0.29 2.09
C ARG A 21 -1.58 0.95 1.78
N GLU A 22 -0.92 2.05 1.42
CA GLU A 22 -1.55 3.33 1.09
C GLU A 22 -1.86 3.48 -0.41
N LEU A 23 -1.32 2.59 -1.24
CA LEU A 23 -1.61 2.56 -2.68
C LEU A 23 -3.02 2.08 -2.99
N SER A 24 -3.62 2.64 -4.04
CA SER A 24 -4.86 2.09 -4.61
C SER A 24 -4.64 0.65 -5.13
N PRO A 25 -5.71 -0.16 -5.25
CA PRO A 25 -5.61 -1.51 -5.79
C PRO A 25 -4.99 -1.57 -7.20
N GLN A 26 -5.18 -0.52 -8.01
CA GLN A 26 -4.61 -0.40 -9.34
C GLN A 26 -3.10 -0.13 -9.28
N GLU A 27 -2.66 0.79 -8.44
CA GLU A 27 -1.24 1.13 -8.27
C GLU A 27 -0.46 -0.04 -7.67
N ALA A 28 -1.00 -0.71 -6.65
CA ALA A 28 -0.41 -1.90 -6.06
C ALA A 28 -0.18 -3.00 -7.11
N LYS A 29 -1.13 -3.21 -8.03
CA LYS A 29 -0.97 -4.17 -9.15
C LYS A 29 0.19 -3.79 -10.08
N LEU A 30 0.40 -2.50 -10.33
CA LEU A 30 1.49 -2.02 -11.18
C LEU A 30 2.86 -2.23 -10.51
N VAL A 31 2.97 -1.91 -9.22
CA VAL A 31 4.18 -2.18 -8.41
C VAL A 31 4.48 -3.68 -8.40
N VAL A 32 3.50 -4.53 -8.07
CA VAL A 32 3.65 -5.99 -8.07
C VAL A 32 4.11 -6.52 -9.43
N ARG A 33 3.55 -5.99 -10.53
CA ARG A 33 3.95 -6.38 -11.88
C ARG A 33 5.42 -6.06 -12.14
N HIS A 34 5.89 -4.89 -11.74
CA HIS A 34 7.29 -4.50 -11.89
C HIS A 34 8.22 -5.37 -11.04
N LEU A 35 7.86 -5.63 -9.77
CA LEU A 35 8.66 -6.48 -8.87
C LEU A 35 8.82 -7.92 -9.39
N LYS A 36 7.86 -8.43 -10.18
CA LYS A 36 7.96 -9.76 -10.80
C LYS A 36 8.98 -9.84 -11.93
N ILE A 37 9.32 -8.73 -12.58
CA ILE A 37 10.20 -8.70 -13.76
C ILE A 37 11.57 -8.05 -13.49
N CYS A 38 11.68 -7.26 -12.41
CA CYS A 38 12.89 -6.53 -12.06
C CYS A 38 13.49 -7.07 -10.76
N HIS A 39 14.52 -7.89 -10.87
CA HIS A 39 15.23 -8.47 -9.71
C HIS A 39 15.79 -7.38 -8.78
N GLN A 40 16.28 -6.27 -9.32
CA GLN A 40 16.86 -5.19 -8.51
C GLN A 40 15.81 -4.51 -7.62
N CYS A 41 14.63 -4.20 -8.17
CA CYS A 41 13.53 -3.64 -7.40
C CYS A 41 12.96 -4.66 -6.39
N ALA A 42 12.88 -5.94 -6.77
CA ALA A 42 12.48 -7.01 -5.85
C ALA A 42 13.42 -7.15 -4.64
N LYS A 43 14.74 -7.06 -4.87
CA LYS A 43 15.74 -7.10 -3.80
C LYS A 43 15.63 -5.91 -2.87
N ARG A 44 15.42 -4.70 -3.41
CA ARG A 44 15.20 -3.49 -2.60
C ARG A 44 13.95 -3.60 -1.73
N PHE A 45 12.83 -4.01 -2.33
CA PHE A 45 11.58 -4.24 -1.60
C PHE A 45 11.75 -5.28 -0.48
N ALA A 46 12.48 -6.37 -0.75
CA ALA A 46 12.73 -7.40 0.27
C ALA A 46 13.51 -6.85 1.48
N PHE A 47 14.52 -6.00 1.23
CA PHE A 47 15.29 -5.34 2.28
C PHE A 47 14.44 -4.38 3.12
N GLU A 48 13.70 -3.47 2.46
CA GLU A 48 12.84 -2.50 3.16
C GLU A 48 11.76 -3.22 3.99
N ARG A 49 11.13 -4.28 3.44
CA ARG A 49 10.18 -5.12 4.16
C ARG A 49 10.82 -5.78 5.39
N GLU A 50 12.00 -6.37 5.24
CA GLU A 50 12.68 -7.06 6.35
C GLU A 50 13.06 -6.08 7.46
N LEU A 51 13.51 -4.87 7.10
CA LEU A 51 13.79 -3.80 8.04
C LEU A 51 12.55 -3.40 8.84
N VAL A 52 11.45 -3.09 8.15
CA VAL A 52 10.17 -2.69 8.79
C VAL A 52 9.65 -3.80 9.70
N GLU A 53 9.66 -5.05 9.24
CA GLU A 53 9.24 -6.19 10.07
C GLU A 53 10.17 -6.42 11.27
N GLY A 54 11.47 -6.18 11.11
CA GLY A 54 12.45 -6.19 12.20
C GLY A 54 12.15 -5.13 13.26
N LEU A 55 11.77 -3.92 12.85
CA LEU A 55 11.36 -2.86 13.75
C LEU A 55 10.03 -3.19 14.45
N ARG A 56 9.02 -3.65 13.71
CA ARG A 56 7.71 -4.05 14.28
C ARG A 56 7.84 -5.13 15.35
N ARG A 57 8.78 -6.06 15.22
CA ARG A 57 9.05 -7.08 16.25
C ARG A 57 9.68 -6.52 17.52
N ARG A 58 10.43 -5.41 17.43
CA ARG A 58 11.15 -4.80 18.56
C ARG A 58 10.33 -3.70 19.25
N LEU A 59 9.46 -3.02 18.50
CA LEU A 59 8.54 -2.04 19.06
C LEU A 59 7.51 -2.79 19.91
N HIS A 60 7.39 -2.40 21.18
CA HIS A 60 6.55 -3.07 22.16
C HIS A 60 5.12 -3.23 21.65
N ARG A 61 4.61 -4.46 21.71
CA ARG A 61 3.20 -4.76 21.51
C ARG A 61 2.43 -4.23 22.71
N ILE A 62 1.73 -3.11 22.53
CA ILE A 62 0.81 -2.59 23.55
C ILE A 62 -0.35 -3.58 23.65
N GLU A 63 -0.73 -3.96 24.87
CA GLU A 63 -1.94 -4.75 25.08
C GLU A 63 -3.14 -3.92 24.62
N ALA A 64 -3.87 -4.44 23.63
CA ALA A 64 -5.12 -3.84 23.22
C ALA A 64 -6.16 -3.99 24.35
N PRO A 65 -7.03 -2.98 24.57
CA PRO A 65 -8.16 -3.13 25.48
C PRO A 65 -8.98 -4.39 25.16
N ALA A 66 -9.41 -5.13 26.18
CA ALA A 66 -10.08 -6.42 26.01
C ALA A 66 -11.39 -6.33 25.21
N ASP A 67 -12.04 -5.16 25.23
CA ASP A 67 -13.29 -4.87 24.53
C ASP A 67 -13.09 -4.40 23.08
N LEU A 68 -11.86 -4.13 22.65
CA LEU A 68 -11.57 -3.59 21.32
C LEU A 68 -11.99 -4.57 20.21
N LEU A 69 -11.78 -5.87 20.40
CA LEU A 69 -12.16 -6.89 19.42
C LEU A 69 -13.67 -6.92 19.19
N GLU A 70 -14.46 -6.85 20.26
CA GLU A 70 -15.92 -6.81 20.15
C GLU A 70 -16.39 -5.53 19.46
N LYS A 71 -15.80 -4.37 19.81
CA LYS A 71 -16.10 -3.09 19.14
C LYS A 71 -15.81 -3.17 17.63
N ILE A 72 -14.67 -3.72 17.23
CA ILE A 72 -14.30 -3.90 15.83
C ILE A 72 -15.31 -4.80 15.11
N ARG A 73 -15.70 -5.93 15.72
CA ARG A 73 -16.68 -6.86 15.13
C ARG A 73 -18.02 -6.16 14.87
N THR A 74 -18.56 -5.49 15.88
CA THR A 74 -19.83 -4.75 15.76
C THR A 74 -19.78 -3.68 14.66
N SER A 75 -18.66 -2.94 14.55
CA SER A 75 -18.48 -1.94 13.49
C SER A 75 -18.41 -2.55 12.09
N LEU A 76 -17.79 -3.74 11.94
CA LEU A 76 -17.73 -4.44 10.65
C LEU A 76 -19.12 -4.94 10.22
N GLU A 77 -19.88 -5.53 11.13
CA GLU A 77 -21.25 -5.99 10.86
C GLU A 77 -22.15 -4.82 10.42
N ALA A 78 -22.05 -3.67 11.10
CA ALA A 78 -22.77 -2.46 10.72
C ALA A 78 -22.35 -1.95 9.32
N ALA A 79 -21.05 -1.93 9.02
CA ALA A 79 -20.55 -1.48 7.72
C ALA A 79 -20.96 -2.41 6.57
N GLU A 80 -21.06 -3.72 6.80
CA GLU A 80 -21.58 -4.68 5.81
C GLU A 80 -23.06 -4.43 5.51
N MET A 81 -23.86 -4.09 6.53
CA MET A 81 -25.27 -3.71 6.36
C MET A 81 -25.42 -2.40 5.57
N ASP A 82 -24.52 -1.43 5.81
CA ASP A 82 -24.52 -0.15 5.08
C ASP A 82 -24.01 -0.30 3.63
N ALA A 83 -22.98 -1.10 3.39
CA ALA A 83 -22.42 -1.32 2.04
C ALA A 83 -23.40 -2.05 1.10
N ALA A 84 -24.29 -2.89 1.64
CA ALA A 84 -25.39 -3.47 0.87
C ALA A 84 -26.38 -2.41 0.35
N SER A 85 -26.37 -1.19 0.90
CA SER A 85 -27.30 -0.12 0.56
C SER A 85 -26.76 0.94 -0.43
N HIS A 86 -25.44 1.06 -0.64
CA HIS A 86 -24.84 2.14 -1.46
C HIS A 86 -23.80 1.64 -2.50
N GLY A 87 -24.17 1.64 -3.79
CA GLY A 87 -23.32 1.23 -4.92
C GLY A 87 -22.13 2.16 -5.21
N ASN A 88 -20.95 1.58 -5.41
CA ASN A 88 -19.63 2.21 -5.47
C ASN A 88 -19.31 2.97 -6.78
N SER A 89 -18.87 4.23 -6.68
CA SER A 89 -17.92 4.82 -7.64
C SER A 89 -17.03 5.86 -6.96
N ASN A 90 -15.71 5.62 -6.92
CA ASN A 90 -14.74 6.68 -6.61
C ASN A 90 -13.63 6.70 -7.68
N PRO A 91 -13.27 7.88 -8.26
CA PRO A 91 -12.23 7.99 -9.27
C PRO A 91 -10.83 8.06 -8.64
N PRO A 92 -9.76 7.72 -9.40
CA PRO A 92 -8.40 7.74 -8.91
C PRO A 92 -7.91 9.17 -8.65
N ARG A 93 -7.24 9.38 -7.51
CA ARG A 93 -6.73 10.67 -7.07
C ARG A 93 -5.31 10.89 -7.62
N GLY A 94 -5.14 11.95 -8.42
CA GLY A 94 -3.96 12.82 -8.42
C GLY A 94 -2.70 12.35 -9.15
N VAL A 95 -2.47 12.90 -10.35
CA VAL A 95 -1.17 12.94 -11.05
C VAL A 95 -0.12 13.66 -10.20
N LEU A 96 1.03 13.01 -10.01
CA LEU A 96 2.20 13.58 -9.35
C LEU A 96 2.74 14.74 -10.21
N LYS A 97 2.80 15.94 -9.63
CA LYS A 97 3.26 17.17 -10.30
C LYS A 97 4.73 17.04 -10.72
N ASP A 98 5.01 17.40 -11.97
CA ASP A 98 6.34 17.56 -12.53
C ASP A 98 7.14 18.57 -11.69
N ASN A 99 8.17 18.10 -10.98
CA ASN A 99 9.18 18.99 -10.42
C ASN A 99 10.46 18.85 -11.26
N GLN A 100 10.56 19.68 -12.29
CA GLN A 100 11.77 19.84 -13.10
C GLN A 100 12.83 20.55 -12.27
N GLY A 101 13.61 19.77 -11.52
CA GLY A 101 14.83 20.22 -10.84
C GLY A 101 16.00 20.23 -11.83
N SER A 102 16.37 21.43 -12.27
CA SER A 102 17.56 21.73 -13.06
C SER A 102 18.85 21.36 -12.31
N LEU A 103 19.75 20.65 -13.00
CA LEU A 103 21.21 20.77 -12.90
C LEU A 103 21.80 20.47 -14.28
#